data_AF-A0A0J1HR59-F1
#
_entry.id   AF-A0A0J1HR59-F1
#
_cell.length_a   1.000
_cell.length_b   1.000
_cell.length_c   1.000
_cell.angle_alpha   90.00
_cell.angle_beta   90.00
_cell.angle_gamma   90.00
#
_symmetry.space_group_name_H-M   'P 1'
#
loop_
_entity.id
_entity.type
_entity.pdbx_description
1 polymer ?
#
loop_
_entity_poly.entity_id
_entity_poly.type
_entity_poly.pdbx_seq_one_letter_code
_entity_poly.pdbx_strand_id
1 'polypeptide(L)'
;MHYLFALLALTLNPFIWKSHFNKKRFLVFQITRLFAGILIIFCLDYFQLIDHSLQALFKFGSIFLAFFLLLDLLFGKVKGYRITGILFLYFVLFSLYVQFIYPLTITGDKYQFVQEKTTVIDKEAVSTNEKHIVVVPESYARYRSEKKLGEVSHPSYYDLGTSTLQKIDDHLYWVTPIEYTGFFKWIKGEDVPGFIKMSAEDENEDAILVKSSMKYVPSAFFQKDLKRLVRSKHKDTILLEASFEPDDNDKPYYVVPYGQYNKFREIVDIKGIYIIDPATGEIKDYGMDNIPDFIDHVIPTSVAEDWNEWYGKYIHGFWNTLFAKEDMKLPTAWEDMNEVNGVFNEDLQLHWFTDFTRPKSDSGSMVGYSMLNARTGALTFYTEANGSLNGKSAINVAEKTFRAQKYEAGTPLLYTIYGQFTWVVPLMDSNHVLREIMLINAKDEKVYSYHTEKTKLFNDYKYALVTLLKNDKTVPNNIADKKTITGTVDYVYKAEVENSTIVKFMLEGNKTIFQVSSNDFPYSIFLEKGMQLTVDYVDTEEMIVTVEKLKISNQELN
;
A
#
# COMPACT_ATOMS: atom_id res chain seq x y z
N MET A 1 -36.61 7.42 -11.46
CA MET A 1 -37.11 6.10 -11.01
C MET A 1 -36.74 5.83 -9.54
N HIS A 2 -35.47 5.96 -9.14
CA HIS A 2 -34.99 5.83 -7.76
C HIS A 2 -35.83 6.54 -6.67
N TYR A 3 -36.20 7.81 -6.86
CA TYR A 3 -37.00 8.54 -5.86
C TYR A 3 -38.43 7.99 -5.68
N LEU A 4 -38.91 7.10 -6.55
CA LEU A 4 -40.18 6.39 -6.33
C LEU A 4 -40.13 5.46 -5.11
N PHE A 5 -38.93 5.03 -4.69
CA PHE A 5 -38.78 4.27 -3.44
C PHE A 5 -39.16 5.10 -2.21
N ALA A 6 -39.23 6.43 -2.30
CA ALA A 6 -39.76 7.27 -1.22
C ALA A 6 -41.24 6.96 -0.92
N LEU A 7 -41.98 6.37 -1.86
CA LEU A 7 -43.36 5.92 -1.64
C LEU A 7 -43.44 4.79 -0.61
N LEU A 8 -42.36 4.04 -0.39
CA LEU A 8 -42.28 3.04 0.69
C LEU A 8 -42.32 3.68 2.08
N ALA A 9 -42.07 4.99 2.18
CA ALA A 9 -42.24 5.72 3.42
C ALA A 9 -43.71 5.93 3.79
N LEU A 10 -44.63 5.88 2.82
CA LEU A 10 -46.07 5.99 3.10
C LEU A 10 -46.58 4.79 3.89
N THR A 11 -47.72 4.95 4.55
CA THR A 11 -48.39 3.82 5.20
C THR A 11 -48.72 2.74 4.18
N LEU A 12 -48.22 1.53 4.38
CA LEU A 12 -48.43 0.43 3.43
C LEU A 12 -49.71 -0.37 3.70
N ASN A 13 -50.35 -0.17 4.85
CA ASN A 13 -51.61 -0.84 5.18
C ASN A 13 -52.82 -0.12 4.56
N PRO A 14 -53.52 -0.73 3.58
CA PRO A 14 -54.64 -0.08 2.89
C PRO A 14 -55.86 0.16 3.79
N PHE A 15 -56.03 -0.58 4.88
CA PHE A 15 -57.13 -0.36 5.83
C PHE A 15 -56.94 0.93 6.64
N ILE A 16 -55.69 1.35 6.88
CA ILE A 16 -55.39 2.64 7.54
C ILE A 16 -55.83 3.77 6.62
N TRP A 17 -55.48 3.69 5.33
CA TRP A 17 -55.96 4.63 4.31
C TRP A 17 -57.49 4.69 4.28
N LYS A 18 -58.18 3.54 4.17
CA LYS A 18 -59.65 3.50 4.17
C LYS A 18 -60.28 4.15 5.41
N SER A 19 -59.65 4.02 6.58
CA SER A 19 -60.18 4.54 7.84
C SER A 19 -59.83 6.02 8.10
N HIS A 20 -58.74 6.53 7.52
CA HIS A 20 -58.18 7.84 7.90
C HIS A 20 -58.01 8.82 6.71
N PHE A 21 -58.31 8.43 5.47
CA PHE A 21 -58.11 9.28 4.28
C PHE A 21 -58.72 10.69 4.39
N ASN A 22 -59.93 10.78 4.94
CA ASN A 22 -60.63 12.06 5.08
C ASN A 22 -60.11 12.94 6.23
N LYS A 23 -59.16 12.45 7.05
CA LYS A 23 -58.63 13.18 8.20
C LYS A 23 -57.42 14.01 7.76
N LYS A 24 -57.52 15.35 7.84
CA LYS A 24 -56.42 16.27 7.51
C LYS A 24 -55.10 15.91 8.21
N ARG A 25 -55.16 15.54 9.50
CA ARG A 25 -53.96 15.12 10.27
C ARG A 25 -53.27 13.89 9.68
N PHE A 26 -54.03 12.94 9.13
CA PHE A 26 -53.47 11.76 8.49
C PHE A 26 -52.81 12.11 7.16
N LEU A 27 -53.44 12.95 6.33
CA LEU A 27 -52.84 13.41 5.07
C LEU A 27 -51.55 14.19 5.32
N VAL A 28 -51.53 15.10 6.32
CA VAL A 28 -50.31 15.80 6.73
C VAL A 28 -49.22 14.82 7.17
N PHE A 29 -49.57 13.82 7.98
CA PHE A 29 -48.63 12.77 8.41
C PHE A 29 -48.04 11.99 7.23
N GLN A 30 -48.84 11.64 6.21
CA GLN A 30 -48.35 10.96 5.00
C GLN A 30 -47.44 11.86 4.16
N ILE A 31 -47.77 13.14 4.02
CA ILE A 31 -46.90 14.12 3.33
C ILE A 31 -45.56 14.26 4.06
N THR A 32 -45.57 14.36 5.39
CA THR A 32 -44.34 14.42 6.19
C THR A 32 -43.50 13.15 6.02
N ARG A 33 -44.13 11.97 6.00
CA ARG A 33 -43.43 10.69 5.74
C ARG A 33 -42.82 10.64 4.34
N LEU A 34 -43.56 11.07 3.33
CA LEU A 34 -43.03 11.13 1.97
C LEU A 34 -41.83 12.08 1.88
N PHE A 35 -41.92 13.26 2.49
CA PHE A 35 -40.79 14.20 2.56
C PHE A 35 -39.59 13.60 3.28
N ALA A 36 -39.80 12.92 4.42
CA ALA A 36 -38.74 12.21 5.13
C ALA A 36 -38.13 11.10 4.26
N GLY A 37 -38.94 10.33 3.52
CA GLY A 37 -38.47 9.32 2.58
C GLY A 37 -37.62 9.91 1.45
N ILE A 38 -38.05 11.02 0.85
CA ILE A 38 -37.28 11.76 -0.16
C ILE A 38 -35.97 12.27 0.43
N LEU A 39 -36.00 12.83 1.66
CA LEU A 39 -34.81 13.34 2.33
C LEU A 39 -33.80 12.24 2.65
N ILE A 40 -34.24 11.09 3.16
CA ILE A 40 -33.38 9.93 3.41
C ILE A 40 -32.72 9.50 2.11
N ILE A 41 -33.51 9.29 1.07
CA ILE A 41 -33.02 8.89 -0.24
C ILE A 41 -32.03 9.93 -0.80
N PHE A 42 -32.33 11.22 -0.69
CA PHE A 42 -31.42 12.29 -1.06
C PHE A 42 -30.12 12.22 -0.25
N CYS A 43 -30.17 11.95 1.05
CA CYS A 43 -28.97 11.84 1.86
C CYS A 43 -28.10 10.63 1.48
N LEU A 44 -28.72 9.48 1.22
CA LEU A 44 -28.01 8.27 0.77
C LEU A 44 -27.39 8.45 -0.63
N ASP A 45 -28.11 9.08 -1.55
CA ASP A 45 -27.66 9.34 -2.92
C ASP A 45 -26.61 10.45 -2.98
N TYR A 46 -26.89 11.59 -2.35
CA TYR A 46 -26.06 12.78 -2.43
C TYR A 46 -24.86 12.71 -1.49
N PHE A 47 -25.04 12.44 -0.20
CA PHE A 47 -23.92 12.50 0.75
C PHE A 47 -23.15 11.19 0.85
N GLN A 48 -23.83 10.04 0.83
CA GLN A 48 -23.16 8.73 0.91
C GLN A 48 -22.76 8.15 -0.44
N LEU A 49 -23.23 8.75 -1.55
CA LEU A 49 -22.94 8.29 -2.91
C LEU A 49 -23.22 6.78 -3.05
N ILE A 50 -24.38 6.32 -2.55
CA ILE A 50 -24.83 4.93 -2.69
C ILE A 50 -25.42 4.70 -4.09
N ASP A 51 -24.99 3.64 -4.76
CA ASP A 51 -25.43 3.29 -6.12
C ASP A 51 -26.92 2.92 -6.15
N HIS A 52 -27.55 3.06 -7.32
CA HIS A 52 -29.00 2.89 -7.48
C HIS A 52 -29.41 1.41 -7.65
N SER A 53 -28.56 0.46 -7.25
CA SER A 53 -28.85 -0.97 -7.34
C SER A 53 -29.90 -1.43 -6.33
N LEU A 54 -30.62 -2.50 -6.66
CA LEU A 54 -31.58 -3.12 -5.74
C LEU A 54 -30.89 -3.66 -4.48
N GLN A 55 -29.65 -4.16 -4.59
CA GLN A 55 -28.91 -4.64 -3.42
C GLN A 55 -28.63 -3.50 -2.44
N ALA A 56 -28.23 -2.32 -2.94
CA ALA A 56 -28.03 -1.13 -2.12
C ALA A 56 -29.34 -0.73 -1.40
N LEU A 57 -30.45 -0.71 -2.13
CA LEU A 57 -31.76 -0.39 -1.57
C LEU A 57 -32.14 -1.34 -0.43
N PHE A 58 -31.93 -2.65 -0.56
CA PHE A 58 -32.25 -3.58 0.52
C PHE A 58 -31.25 -3.50 1.68
N LYS A 59 -29.94 -3.36 1.41
CA LYS A 59 -28.91 -3.28 2.46
C LYS A 59 -29.11 -2.03 3.33
N PHE A 60 -29.23 -0.86 2.70
CA PHE A 60 -29.33 0.41 3.42
C PHE A 60 -30.77 0.86 3.70
N GLY A 61 -31.74 0.49 2.85
CA GLY A 61 -33.14 0.93 2.96
C GLY A 61 -34.02 0.08 3.87
N SER A 62 -33.67 -1.18 4.15
CA SER A 62 -34.49 -2.09 4.98
C SER A 62 -34.75 -1.55 6.39
N ILE A 63 -33.75 -0.93 7.01
CA ILE A 63 -33.89 -0.34 8.34
C ILE A 63 -34.83 0.87 8.36
N PHE A 64 -34.79 1.70 7.31
CA PHE A 64 -35.71 2.84 7.18
C PHE A 64 -37.13 2.38 6.89
N LEU A 65 -37.30 1.32 6.09
CA LEU A 65 -38.60 0.70 5.88
C LEU A 65 -39.17 0.13 7.18
N ALA A 66 -38.34 -0.54 7.99
CA ALA A 66 -38.73 -0.98 9.32
C ALA A 66 -39.18 0.20 10.19
N PHE A 67 -38.44 1.31 10.20
CA PHE A 67 -38.82 2.52 10.92
C PHE A 67 -40.19 3.07 10.48
N PHE A 68 -40.49 3.12 9.18
CA PHE A 68 -41.80 3.56 8.71
C PHE A 68 -42.94 2.59 9.07
N LEU A 69 -42.67 1.28 9.09
CA LEU A 69 -43.63 0.27 9.56
C LEU A 69 -43.87 0.35 11.08
N LEU A 70 -42.85 0.72 11.87
CA LEU A 70 -43.00 1.01 13.29
C LEU A 70 -43.98 2.17 13.51
N LEU A 71 -43.89 3.23 12.71
CA LEU A 71 -44.82 4.37 12.77
C LEU A 71 -46.27 3.96 12.42
N ASP A 72 -46.48 2.95 11.58
CA ASP A 72 -47.82 2.43 11.28
C ASP A 72 -48.48 1.77 12.50
N LEU A 73 -47.72 1.35 13.52
CA LEU A 73 -48.26 0.75 14.75
C LEU A 73 -49.04 1.75 15.62
N LEU A 74 -48.88 3.06 15.39
CA LEU A 74 -49.73 4.09 16.00
C LEU A 74 -51.21 3.90 15.66
N PHE A 75 -51.53 3.16 14.59
CA PHE A 75 -52.90 2.83 14.17
C PHE A 75 -53.33 1.42 14.61
N GLY A 76 -52.88 0.95 15.78
CA GLY A 76 -53.12 -0.41 16.32
C GLY A 76 -54.59 -0.85 16.49
N LYS A 77 -55.56 0.04 16.24
CA LYS A 77 -57.01 -0.27 16.25
C LYS A 77 -57.56 -0.63 14.85
N VAL A 78 -56.77 -0.47 13.79
CA VAL A 78 -57.20 -0.71 12.40
C VAL A 78 -56.91 -2.15 11.97
N LYS A 79 -57.77 -2.73 11.12
CA LYS A 79 -57.55 -4.07 10.54
C LYS A 79 -56.16 -4.15 9.89
N GLY A 80 -55.48 -5.28 10.05
CA GLY A 80 -54.14 -5.50 9.49
C GLY A 80 -52.97 -4.94 10.31
N TYR A 81 -53.20 -4.31 11.48
CA TYR A 81 -52.10 -3.82 12.34
C TYR A 81 -51.13 -4.92 12.81
N ARG A 82 -51.62 -6.16 12.97
CA ARG A 82 -50.76 -7.31 13.30
C ARG A 82 -49.81 -7.65 12.16
N ILE A 83 -50.27 -7.52 10.91
CA ILE A 83 -49.44 -7.77 9.72
C ILE A 83 -48.35 -6.70 9.64
N THR A 84 -48.67 -5.42 9.86
CA THR A 84 -47.65 -4.35 9.91
C THR A 84 -46.63 -4.58 11.02
N GLY A 85 -47.06 -5.07 12.19
CA GLY A 85 -46.15 -5.44 13.28
C GLY A 85 -45.22 -6.60 12.92
N ILE A 86 -45.75 -7.63 12.25
CA ILE A 86 -44.93 -8.76 11.76
C ILE A 86 -43.93 -8.29 10.70
N LEU A 87 -44.36 -7.45 9.75
CA LEU A 87 -43.48 -6.90 8.72
C LEU A 87 -42.39 -6.01 9.32
N PHE A 88 -42.73 -5.17 10.30
CA PHE A 88 -41.75 -4.39 11.06
C PHE A 88 -40.68 -5.32 11.66
N LEU A 89 -41.09 -6.33 12.43
CA LEU A 89 -40.16 -7.26 13.06
C LEU A 89 -39.32 -8.00 12.02
N TYR A 90 -39.92 -8.42 10.90
CA TYR A 90 -39.23 -9.07 9.80
C TYR A 90 -38.13 -8.17 9.22
N PHE A 91 -38.40 -6.91 8.89
CA PHE A 91 -37.39 -6.03 8.31
C PHE A 91 -36.28 -5.66 9.30
N VAL A 92 -36.57 -5.55 10.60
CA VAL A 92 -35.53 -5.41 11.64
C VAL A 92 -34.65 -6.65 11.68
N LEU A 93 -35.24 -7.85 11.78
CA LEU A 93 -34.48 -9.10 11.83
C LEU A 93 -33.70 -9.35 10.53
N PHE A 94 -34.27 -9.00 9.38
CA PHE A 94 -33.61 -9.09 8.08
C PHE A 94 -32.40 -8.13 8.02
N SER A 95 -32.57 -6.88 8.45
CA SER A 95 -31.46 -5.90 8.48
C SER A 95 -30.34 -6.35 9.41
N LEU A 96 -30.67 -6.85 10.61
CA LEU A 96 -29.70 -7.41 11.55
C LEU A 96 -29.00 -8.66 10.99
N TYR A 97 -29.75 -9.56 10.35
CA TYR A 97 -29.20 -10.75 9.73
C TYR A 97 -28.20 -10.38 8.63
N VAL A 98 -28.60 -9.52 7.71
CA VAL A 98 -27.75 -9.03 6.60
C VAL A 98 -26.48 -8.35 7.12
N GLN A 99 -26.59 -7.52 8.17
CA GLN A 99 -25.45 -6.75 8.67
C GLN A 99 -24.46 -7.59 9.49
N PHE A 100 -24.93 -8.54 10.30
CA PHE A 100 -24.09 -9.20 11.30
C PHE A 100 -23.92 -10.71 11.09
N ILE A 101 -24.91 -11.39 10.52
CA ILE A 101 -24.91 -12.85 10.42
C ILE A 101 -24.51 -13.30 9.02
N TYR A 102 -25.07 -12.68 7.98
CA TYR A 102 -24.84 -13.05 6.60
C TYR A 102 -23.35 -13.05 6.20
N PRO A 103 -22.52 -12.04 6.57
CA PRO A 103 -21.09 -12.03 6.26
C PRO A 103 -20.34 -13.26 6.81
N LEU A 104 -20.78 -13.80 7.94
CA LEU A 104 -20.20 -14.99 8.57
C LEU A 104 -20.57 -16.28 7.81
N THR A 105 -21.77 -16.32 7.22
CA THR A 105 -22.26 -17.49 6.47
C THR A 105 -21.58 -17.68 5.12
N ILE A 106 -20.95 -16.63 4.57
CA ILE A 106 -20.34 -16.62 3.23
C ILE A 106 -18.81 -16.58 3.25
N THR A 107 -18.18 -16.84 4.40
CA THR A 107 -16.72 -16.88 4.54
C THR A 107 -16.04 -17.81 3.53
N GLY A 108 -16.64 -18.98 3.28
CA GLY A 108 -16.19 -19.90 2.22
C GLY A 108 -16.31 -19.30 0.81
N ASP A 109 -17.38 -18.55 0.51
CA ASP A 109 -17.51 -17.86 -0.77
C ASP A 109 -16.44 -16.76 -0.94
N LYS A 110 -16.13 -16.02 0.14
CA LYS A 110 -15.07 -14.99 0.16
C LYS A 110 -13.70 -15.61 -0.12
N TYR A 111 -13.39 -16.74 0.54
CA TYR A 111 -12.17 -17.49 0.29
C TYR A 111 -12.09 -17.97 -1.17
N GLN A 112 -13.16 -18.62 -1.66
CA GLN A 112 -13.20 -19.17 -3.02
C GLN A 112 -13.02 -18.07 -4.09
N PHE A 113 -13.66 -16.92 -3.90
CA PHE A 113 -13.54 -15.78 -4.82
C PHE A 113 -12.08 -15.32 -5.01
N VAL A 114 -11.30 -15.28 -3.92
CA VAL A 114 -9.88 -14.91 -4.01
C VAL A 114 -9.05 -16.09 -4.49
N GLN A 115 -9.33 -17.31 -4.02
CA GLN A 115 -8.63 -18.53 -4.43
C GLN A 115 -8.64 -18.74 -5.96
N GLU A 116 -9.76 -18.43 -6.63
CA GLU A 116 -9.87 -18.51 -8.10
C GLU A 116 -8.94 -17.52 -8.84
N LYS A 117 -8.46 -16.48 -8.16
CA LYS A 117 -7.50 -15.49 -8.66
C LYS A 117 -6.07 -15.75 -8.17
N THR A 118 -5.90 -16.76 -7.30
CA THR A 118 -4.62 -17.02 -6.64
C THR A 118 -3.79 -18.05 -7.41
N THR A 119 -2.55 -17.70 -7.68
CA THR A 119 -1.50 -18.64 -8.07
C THR A 119 -0.54 -18.85 -6.90
N VAL A 120 -0.31 -20.11 -6.51
CA VAL A 120 0.68 -20.45 -5.48
C VAL A 120 1.99 -20.84 -6.16
N ILE A 121 3.09 -20.20 -5.78
CA ILE A 121 4.41 -20.43 -6.35
C ILE A 121 5.38 -20.83 -5.22
N ASP A 122 6.17 -21.86 -5.52
CA ASP A 122 7.23 -22.40 -4.65
C ASP A 122 8.60 -22.38 -5.36
N LYS A 123 8.82 -21.39 -6.23
CA LYS A 123 10.06 -21.19 -6.99
C LYS A 123 10.77 -19.94 -6.51
N GLU A 124 12.10 -19.97 -6.60
CA GLU A 124 12.99 -18.84 -6.40
C GLU A 124 12.47 -17.61 -7.16
N ALA A 125 12.15 -16.57 -6.40
CA ALA A 125 11.77 -15.27 -6.93
C ALA A 125 12.94 -14.68 -7.75
N VAL A 126 12.61 -13.98 -8.82
CA VAL A 126 13.62 -13.30 -9.65
C VAL A 126 14.20 -12.14 -8.86
N SER A 127 15.50 -11.91 -9.00
CA SER A 127 16.16 -10.78 -8.33
C SER A 127 15.70 -9.46 -8.94
N THR A 128 15.29 -8.54 -8.08
CA THR A 128 14.90 -7.18 -8.46
C THR A 128 16.16 -6.38 -8.81
N ASN A 129 16.05 -5.55 -9.85
CA ASN A 129 17.09 -4.61 -10.20
C ASN A 129 17.24 -3.54 -9.12
N GLU A 130 18.45 -3.35 -8.60
CA GLU A 130 18.76 -2.37 -7.55
C GLU A 130 18.26 -0.96 -7.88
N LYS A 131 18.29 -0.58 -9.16
CA LYS A 131 17.83 0.73 -9.63
C LYS A 131 16.38 1.00 -9.25
N HIS A 132 15.51 0.00 -9.39
CA HIS A 132 14.07 0.14 -9.25
C HIS A 132 13.54 -0.33 -7.89
N ILE A 133 14.39 -0.31 -6.88
CA ILE A 133 13.98 -0.54 -5.49
C ILE A 133 13.56 0.79 -4.86
N VAL A 134 12.35 0.81 -4.32
CA VAL A 134 11.80 1.93 -3.55
C VAL A 134 12.56 2.04 -2.23
N VAL A 135 13.25 3.16 -2.06
CA VAL A 135 14.07 3.47 -0.87
C VAL A 135 13.56 4.70 -0.12
N VAL A 136 12.77 5.54 -0.78
CA VAL A 136 12.14 6.73 -0.21
C VAL A 136 10.77 6.35 0.36
N PRO A 137 10.55 6.44 1.69
CA PRO A 137 9.25 6.16 2.28
C PRO A 137 8.23 7.27 1.98
N GLU A 138 6.94 6.91 1.95
CA GLU A 138 5.82 7.83 1.68
C GLU A 138 5.83 9.05 2.62
N SER A 139 6.08 8.84 3.91
CA SER A 139 6.12 9.90 4.92
C SER A 139 7.21 10.94 4.64
N TYR A 140 8.40 10.51 4.19
CA TYR A 140 9.46 11.44 3.79
C TYR A 140 9.10 12.16 2.49
N ALA A 141 8.52 11.46 1.51
CA ALA A 141 8.02 12.09 0.29
C ALA A 141 6.93 13.13 0.56
N ARG A 142 6.03 12.84 1.52
CA ARG A 142 5.01 13.77 2.00
C ARG A 142 5.64 14.98 2.67
N TYR A 143 6.60 14.80 3.57
CA TYR A 143 7.34 15.89 4.21
C TYR A 143 8.00 16.84 3.19
N ARG A 144 8.62 16.28 2.15
CA ARG A 144 9.23 17.07 1.05
C ARG A 144 8.17 17.78 0.22
N SER A 145 7.04 17.13 -0.03
CA SER A 145 5.90 17.71 -0.72
C SER A 145 5.27 18.86 0.06
N GLU A 146 5.18 18.78 1.40
CA GLU A 146 4.65 19.87 2.24
C GLU A 146 5.51 21.13 2.13
N LYS A 147 6.83 20.98 2.09
CA LYS A 147 7.75 22.10 1.82
C LYS A 147 7.47 22.72 0.45
N LYS A 148 7.25 21.88 -0.57
CA LYS A 148 7.01 22.34 -1.93
C LYS A 148 5.65 23.02 -2.09
N LEU A 149 4.63 22.55 -1.36
CA LEU A 149 3.32 23.18 -1.29
C LEU A 149 3.42 24.62 -0.76
N GLY A 150 4.37 24.92 0.14
CA GLY A 150 4.62 26.28 0.63
C GLY A 150 4.99 27.31 -0.46
N GLU A 151 5.43 26.86 -1.64
CA GLU A 151 5.79 27.73 -2.77
C GLU A 151 4.57 28.14 -3.63
N VAL A 152 3.41 27.51 -3.45
CA VAL A 152 2.21 27.85 -4.23
C VAL A 152 1.60 29.18 -3.76
N SER A 153 0.87 29.85 -4.64
CA SER A 153 0.10 31.04 -4.26
C SER A 153 -1.03 30.67 -3.29
N HIS A 154 -1.20 31.44 -2.21
CA HIS A 154 -2.20 31.19 -1.17
C HIS A 154 -2.11 29.79 -0.55
N PRO A 155 -0.94 29.36 -0.03
CA PRO A 155 -0.74 27.98 0.42
C PRO A 155 -1.74 27.55 1.50
N SER A 156 -2.20 28.49 2.35
CA SER A 156 -3.25 28.26 3.35
C SER A 156 -4.63 27.85 2.81
N TYR A 157 -4.81 27.77 1.48
CA TYR A 157 -6.05 27.31 0.85
C TYR A 157 -5.99 25.82 0.54
N TYR A 158 -4.76 25.28 0.47
CA TYR A 158 -4.49 23.97 -0.05
C TYR A 158 -3.80 23.08 0.98
N ASP A 159 -3.98 21.78 0.80
CA ASP A 159 -3.33 20.71 1.53
C ASP A 159 -2.88 19.63 0.54
N LEU A 160 -2.13 18.65 1.02
CA LEU A 160 -1.77 17.48 0.25
C LEU A 160 -2.85 16.40 0.37
N GLY A 161 -3.33 15.90 -0.77
CA GLY A 161 -4.14 14.69 -0.84
C GLY A 161 -3.36 13.42 -0.50
N THR A 162 -3.93 12.28 -0.86
CA THR A 162 -3.29 10.97 -0.67
C THR A 162 -2.16 10.78 -1.67
N SER A 163 -0.97 10.39 -1.19
CA SER A 163 0.15 10.06 -2.07
C SER A 163 -0.06 8.69 -2.72
N THR A 164 0.27 8.57 -3.99
CA THR A 164 0.25 7.33 -4.75
C THR A 164 1.65 6.98 -5.22
N LEU A 165 2.04 5.72 -5.06
CA LEU A 165 3.26 5.18 -5.64
C LEU A 165 2.93 4.68 -7.04
N GLN A 166 3.65 5.16 -8.06
CA GLN A 166 3.37 4.85 -9.46
C GLN A 166 4.62 4.96 -10.33
N LYS A 167 4.56 4.37 -11.51
CA LYS A 167 5.58 4.48 -12.55
C LYS A 167 5.23 5.64 -13.49
N ILE A 168 6.20 6.50 -13.76
CA ILE A 168 6.11 7.56 -14.78
C ILE A 168 7.41 7.54 -15.56
N ASP A 169 7.33 7.35 -16.88
CA ASP A 169 8.52 7.31 -17.76
C ASP A 169 9.60 6.33 -17.26
N ASP A 170 9.19 5.10 -16.95
CA ASP A 170 10.04 3.99 -16.44
C ASP A 170 10.78 4.25 -15.11
N HIS A 171 10.41 5.31 -14.37
CA HIS A 171 10.92 5.61 -13.04
C HIS A 171 9.80 5.63 -12.01
N LEU A 172 10.13 5.32 -10.76
CA LEU A 172 9.13 5.22 -9.69
C LEU A 172 9.02 6.55 -8.94
N TYR A 173 7.79 7.06 -8.81
CA TYR A 173 7.51 8.32 -8.14
C TYR A 173 6.42 8.17 -7.08
N TRP A 174 6.60 8.89 -5.98
CA TRP A 174 5.50 9.29 -5.12
C TRP A 174 4.83 10.52 -5.74
N VAL A 175 3.54 10.42 -6.03
CA VAL A 175 2.74 11.51 -6.58
C VAL A 175 1.68 11.92 -5.57
N THR A 176 1.62 13.21 -5.26
CA THR A 176 0.70 13.76 -4.27
C THR A 176 -0.12 14.88 -4.91
N PRO A 177 -1.43 14.70 -5.14
CA PRO A 177 -2.28 15.77 -5.62
C PRO A 177 -2.41 16.86 -4.56
N ILE A 178 -2.51 18.11 -5.00
CA ILE A 178 -2.91 19.21 -4.12
C ILE A 178 -4.43 19.19 -4.00
N GLU A 179 -4.96 19.50 -2.84
CA GLU A 179 -6.40 19.48 -2.53
C GLU A 179 -6.78 20.75 -1.75
N TYR A 180 -8.07 21.08 -1.71
CA TYR A 180 -8.57 22.17 -0.87
C TYR A 180 -8.63 21.78 0.61
N THR A 181 -8.23 22.69 1.49
CA THR A 181 -8.34 22.53 2.96
C THR A 181 -9.78 22.63 3.49
N GLY A 182 -10.74 23.14 2.71
CA GLY A 182 -12.13 23.20 3.14
C GLY A 182 -13.05 24.11 2.32
N PHE A 183 -14.33 24.11 2.69
CA PHE A 183 -15.42 24.73 1.92
C PHE A 183 -15.22 26.21 1.60
N PHE A 184 -14.89 27.03 2.60
CA PHE A 184 -14.71 28.47 2.38
C PHE A 184 -13.46 28.78 1.54
N LYS A 185 -12.44 27.93 1.62
CA LYS A 185 -11.22 28.03 0.84
C LYS A 185 -11.48 27.62 -0.61
N TRP A 186 -12.26 26.57 -0.83
CA TRP A 186 -12.77 26.21 -2.15
C TRP A 186 -13.62 27.29 -2.81
N ILE A 187 -14.51 27.98 -2.07
CA ILE A 187 -15.33 29.08 -2.63
C ILE A 187 -14.50 30.31 -3.01
N LYS A 188 -13.54 30.68 -2.16
CA LYS A 188 -12.72 31.90 -2.34
C LYS A 188 -11.49 31.67 -3.22
N GLY A 189 -11.03 30.42 -3.28
CA GLY A 189 -9.81 30.01 -3.94
C GLY A 189 -9.94 29.94 -5.44
N GLU A 190 -8.79 29.81 -6.06
CA GLU A 190 -8.66 29.45 -7.47
C GLU A 190 -8.83 27.93 -7.63
N ASP A 191 -8.78 27.45 -8.87
CA ASP A 191 -8.66 26.02 -9.11
C ASP A 191 -7.36 25.50 -8.45
N VAL A 192 -7.35 24.23 -8.05
CA VAL A 192 -6.16 23.62 -7.42
C VAL A 192 -4.97 23.74 -8.38
N PRO A 193 -3.77 24.12 -7.90
CA PRO A 193 -2.68 24.54 -8.77
C PRO A 193 -1.86 23.39 -9.41
N GLY A 194 -2.13 22.14 -9.05
CA GLY A 194 -1.50 20.97 -9.65
C GLY A 194 -1.18 19.89 -8.63
N PHE A 195 -0.05 19.22 -8.79
CA PHE A 195 0.39 18.13 -7.92
C PHE A 195 1.91 18.19 -7.72
N ILE A 196 2.39 17.44 -6.74
CA ILE A 196 3.82 17.33 -6.46
C ILE A 196 4.23 15.88 -6.71
N LYS A 197 5.39 15.67 -7.35
CA LYS A 197 6.01 14.36 -7.49
C LYS A 197 7.41 14.36 -6.91
N MET A 198 7.82 13.24 -6.32
CA MET A 198 9.17 13.01 -5.78
C MET A 198 9.61 11.60 -6.14
N SER A 199 10.89 11.43 -6.48
CA SER A 199 11.45 10.11 -6.77
C SER A 199 11.24 9.17 -5.58
N ALA A 200 10.79 7.96 -5.87
CA ALA A 200 10.72 6.87 -4.90
C ALA A 200 12.04 6.08 -4.82
N GLU A 201 12.94 6.30 -5.80
CA GLU A 201 14.16 5.52 -6.04
C GLU A 201 15.46 6.21 -5.56
N ASP A 202 15.44 7.54 -5.44
CA ASP A 202 16.58 8.37 -5.02
C ASP A 202 16.12 9.47 -4.05
N GLU A 203 16.65 9.43 -2.83
CA GLU A 203 16.35 10.39 -1.76
C GLU A 203 16.95 11.78 -1.97
N ASN A 204 17.92 11.91 -2.88
CA ASN A 204 18.62 13.16 -3.19
C ASN A 204 17.89 13.99 -4.25
N GLU A 205 16.94 13.40 -4.98
CA GLU A 205 16.10 14.13 -5.91
C GLU A 205 15.07 15.01 -5.19
N ASP A 206 15.00 16.27 -5.59
CA ASP A 206 14.06 17.23 -5.02
C ASP A 206 12.62 16.95 -5.48
N ALA A 207 11.65 17.23 -4.60
CA ALA A 207 10.23 17.20 -4.96
C ALA A 207 9.89 18.32 -5.96
N ILE A 208 9.17 17.96 -7.01
CA ILE A 208 8.84 18.84 -8.15
C ILE A 208 7.36 19.19 -8.12
N LEU A 209 7.05 20.48 -8.15
CA LEU A 209 5.68 20.98 -8.34
C LEU A 209 5.33 20.99 -9.84
N VAL A 210 4.42 20.13 -10.25
CA VAL A 210 3.84 20.13 -11.60
C VAL A 210 2.59 21.02 -11.59
N LYS A 211 2.64 22.12 -12.33
CA LYS A 211 1.54 23.09 -12.39
C LYS A 211 0.46 22.65 -13.36
N SER A 212 -0.76 22.47 -12.88
CA SER A 212 -1.94 22.20 -13.70
C SER A 212 -3.20 22.65 -12.98
N SER A 213 -4.10 23.34 -13.69
CA SER A 213 -5.35 23.85 -13.10
C SER A 213 -6.37 22.72 -12.93
N MET A 214 -6.64 22.31 -11.69
CA MET A 214 -7.52 21.20 -11.36
C MET A 214 -8.79 21.69 -10.66
N LYS A 215 -9.93 21.54 -11.32
CA LYS A 215 -11.24 22.02 -10.88
C LYS A 215 -12.10 20.92 -10.25
N TYR A 216 -11.96 19.69 -10.75
CA TYR A 216 -12.69 18.51 -10.32
C TYR A 216 -11.76 17.61 -9.51
N VAL A 217 -11.82 17.79 -8.19
CA VAL A 217 -10.93 17.11 -7.23
C VAL A 217 -11.76 16.51 -6.08
N PRO A 218 -11.29 15.45 -5.40
CA PRO A 218 -11.95 14.85 -4.24
C PRO A 218 -12.36 15.85 -3.15
N SER A 219 -11.55 16.88 -2.89
CA SER A 219 -11.83 17.90 -1.86
C SER A 219 -12.81 19.01 -2.30
N ALA A 220 -13.19 19.05 -3.57
CA ALA A 220 -14.13 20.05 -4.07
C ALA A 220 -15.58 19.70 -3.67
N PHE A 221 -16.47 20.69 -3.75
CA PHE A 221 -17.85 20.54 -3.28
C PHE A 221 -18.87 20.50 -4.42
N PHE A 222 -20.04 19.96 -4.10
CA PHE A 222 -21.17 19.80 -5.03
C PHE A 222 -20.73 19.10 -6.31
N GLN A 223 -21.12 19.56 -7.49
CA GLN A 223 -20.80 18.87 -8.76
C GLN A 223 -19.33 19.01 -9.21
N LYS A 224 -18.49 19.70 -8.43
CA LYS A 224 -17.04 19.68 -8.63
C LYS A 224 -16.34 18.57 -7.82
N ASP A 225 -17.02 18.00 -6.84
CA ASP A 225 -16.57 16.78 -6.15
C ASP A 225 -16.39 15.66 -7.18
N LEU A 226 -15.20 15.06 -7.19
CA LEU A 226 -14.81 14.06 -8.16
C LEU A 226 -15.78 12.86 -8.20
N LYS A 227 -16.03 12.22 -7.05
CA LYS A 227 -16.88 11.02 -6.99
C LYS A 227 -18.34 11.37 -7.30
N ARG A 228 -18.82 12.54 -6.90
CA ARG A 228 -20.17 13.01 -7.22
C ARG A 228 -20.34 13.29 -8.71
N LEU A 229 -19.34 13.88 -9.36
CA LEU A 229 -19.32 14.06 -10.80
C LEU A 229 -19.49 12.70 -11.51
N VAL A 230 -18.70 11.70 -11.13
CA VAL A 230 -18.80 10.33 -11.67
C VAL A 230 -20.19 9.75 -11.41
N ARG A 231 -20.68 9.81 -10.17
CA ARG A 231 -22.02 9.29 -9.81
C ARG A 231 -23.16 9.97 -10.57
N SER A 232 -23.03 11.26 -10.90
CA SER A 232 -24.07 11.96 -11.67
C SER A 232 -24.26 11.37 -13.08
N LYS A 233 -23.19 10.81 -13.67
CA LYS A 233 -23.20 10.17 -15.00
C LYS A 233 -23.39 8.65 -14.91
N HIS A 234 -22.88 8.00 -13.85
CA HIS A 234 -22.89 6.55 -13.66
C HIS A 234 -23.59 6.16 -12.34
N LYS A 235 -24.91 5.93 -12.42
CA LYS A 235 -25.79 5.76 -11.25
C LYS A 235 -25.81 4.36 -10.65
N ASP A 236 -25.63 3.35 -11.48
CA ASP A 236 -25.83 1.94 -11.09
C ASP A 236 -24.53 1.22 -10.71
N THR A 237 -23.36 1.82 -11.00
CA THR A 237 -22.06 1.24 -10.66
C THR A 237 -21.60 1.65 -9.28
N ILE A 238 -20.98 0.70 -8.57
CA ILE A 238 -20.28 0.99 -7.32
C ILE A 238 -19.00 1.74 -7.67
N LEU A 239 -18.70 2.80 -6.93
CA LEU A 239 -17.47 3.57 -7.06
C LEU A 239 -16.60 3.28 -5.85
N LEU A 240 -15.33 3.00 -6.09
CA LEU A 240 -14.35 2.71 -5.05
C LEU A 240 -13.47 3.94 -4.77
N GLU A 241 -12.42 3.78 -3.97
CA GLU A 241 -11.44 4.82 -3.66
C GLU A 241 -10.73 5.31 -4.93
N ALA A 242 -10.56 6.62 -5.04
CA ALA A 242 -9.96 7.23 -6.21
C ALA A 242 -8.44 7.32 -6.00
N SER A 243 -7.66 6.98 -7.02
CA SER A 243 -6.22 7.26 -7.10
C SER A 243 -5.97 8.49 -7.99
N PHE A 244 -4.85 9.15 -7.77
CA PHE A 244 -4.36 10.21 -8.65
C PHE A 244 -3.18 9.66 -9.44
N GLU A 245 -3.29 9.64 -10.77
CA GLU A 245 -2.35 8.97 -11.67
C GLU A 245 -2.10 9.83 -12.91
N PRO A 246 -1.15 10.79 -12.84
CA PRO A 246 -0.70 11.49 -14.03
C PRO A 246 -0.11 10.52 -15.07
N ASP A 247 -0.24 10.87 -16.34
CA ASP A 247 0.41 10.12 -17.42
C ASP A 247 1.91 10.41 -17.51
N ASP A 248 2.61 9.71 -18.42
CA ASP A 248 4.06 9.87 -18.64
C ASP A 248 4.47 11.29 -19.09
N ASN A 249 3.52 12.14 -19.49
CA ASN A 249 3.76 13.54 -19.85
C ASN A 249 3.37 14.51 -18.72
N ASP A 250 3.21 14.01 -17.49
CA ASP A 250 2.76 14.76 -16.31
C ASP A 250 1.36 15.38 -16.46
N LYS A 251 0.52 14.88 -17.37
CA LYS A 251 -0.87 15.34 -17.46
C LYS A 251 -1.68 14.66 -16.35
N PRO A 252 -2.34 15.43 -15.46
CA PRO A 252 -3.00 14.85 -14.29
C PRO A 252 -4.29 14.12 -14.66
N TYR A 253 -4.50 12.97 -14.03
CA TYR A 253 -5.76 12.24 -14.06
C TYR A 253 -6.13 11.73 -12.67
N TYR A 254 -7.43 11.70 -12.38
CA TYR A 254 -7.93 10.85 -11.31
C TYR A 254 -8.54 9.59 -11.90
N VAL A 255 -8.34 8.49 -11.20
CA VAL A 255 -8.83 7.17 -11.59
C VAL A 255 -9.80 6.72 -10.50
N VAL A 256 -11.02 6.38 -10.89
CA VAL A 256 -12.05 5.87 -9.98
C VAL A 256 -12.42 4.46 -10.42
N PRO A 257 -11.93 3.42 -9.73
CA PRO A 257 -12.34 2.06 -10.00
C PRO A 257 -13.83 1.88 -9.74
N TYR A 258 -14.46 1.09 -10.61
CA TYR A 258 -15.86 0.73 -10.48
C TYR A 258 -16.04 -0.78 -10.55
N GLY A 259 -17.11 -1.25 -9.94
CA GLY A 259 -17.35 -2.67 -9.85
C GLY A 259 -18.79 -3.03 -9.55
N GLN A 260 -18.97 -4.31 -9.25
CA GLN A 260 -20.22 -4.90 -8.83
C GLN A 260 -20.03 -5.64 -7.51
N TYR A 261 -21.10 -5.70 -6.74
CA TYR A 261 -21.13 -6.44 -5.49
C TYR A 261 -21.78 -7.79 -5.72
N ASN A 262 -21.04 -8.84 -5.37
CA ASN A 262 -21.53 -10.21 -5.26
C ASN A 262 -22.00 -10.47 -3.82
N LYS A 263 -22.85 -11.50 -3.66
CA LYS A 263 -23.35 -11.96 -2.36
C LYS A 263 -23.84 -10.78 -1.49
N PHE A 264 -24.84 -10.06 -1.97
CA PHE A 264 -25.47 -8.96 -1.22
C PHE A 264 -24.49 -7.88 -0.69
N ARG A 265 -23.53 -7.48 -1.51
CA ARG A 265 -22.52 -6.45 -1.18
C ARG A 265 -21.52 -6.84 -0.10
N GLU A 266 -21.12 -8.11 -0.14
CA GLU A 266 -20.08 -8.64 0.73
C GLU A 266 -18.80 -9.03 -0.01
N ILE A 267 -18.86 -9.15 -1.33
CA ILE A 267 -17.69 -9.42 -2.19
C ILE A 267 -17.69 -8.36 -3.29
N VAL A 268 -16.62 -7.56 -3.35
CA VAL A 268 -16.42 -6.56 -4.39
C VAL A 268 -15.66 -7.17 -5.57
N ASP A 269 -16.21 -7.00 -6.76
CA ASP A 269 -15.65 -7.48 -8.02
C ASP A 269 -15.49 -6.30 -8.98
N ILE A 270 -14.24 -5.88 -9.18
CA ILE A 270 -13.87 -4.70 -9.97
C ILE A 270 -14.03 -5.02 -11.45
N LYS A 271 -14.67 -4.12 -12.19
CA LYS A 271 -15.02 -4.29 -13.61
C LYS A 271 -14.28 -3.33 -14.54
N GLY A 272 -13.70 -2.28 -14.00
CA GLY A 272 -12.97 -1.30 -14.76
C GLY A 272 -12.72 -0.03 -13.96
N ILE A 273 -12.38 1.03 -14.68
CA ILE A 273 -12.08 2.34 -14.12
C ILE A 273 -12.78 3.46 -14.92
N TYR A 274 -13.07 4.54 -14.22
CA TYR A 274 -13.33 5.83 -14.84
C TYR A 274 -12.07 6.69 -14.73
N ILE A 275 -11.56 7.17 -15.86
CA ILE A 275 -10.49 8.17 -15.90
C ILE A 275 -11.12 9.55 -16.05
N ILE A 276 -10.76 10.46 -15.15
CA ILE A 276 -11.29 11.82 -15.09
C ILE A 276 -10.17 12.82 -15.33
N ASP A 277 -10.37 13.70 -16.32
CA ASP A 277 -9.52 14.88 -16.52
C ASP A 277 -9.96 15.96 -15.51
N PRO A 278 -9.12 16.32 -14.51
CA PRO A 278 -9.51 17.20 -13.42
C PRO A 278 -9.70 18.65 -13.85
N ALA A 279 -9.21 19.07 -15.02
CA ALA A 279 -9.43 20.41 -15.53
C ALA A 279 -10.82 20.55 -16.17
N THR A 280 -11.20 19.55 -16.98
CA THR A 280 -12.42 19.61 -17.81
C THR A 280 -13.63 18.87 -17.21
N GLY A 281 -13.40 17.86 -16.36
CA GLY A 281 -14.44 16.95 -15.89
C GLY A 281 -14.92 15.95 -16.95
N GLU A 282 -14.15 15.77 -18.03
CA GLU A 282 -14.35 14.67 -18.98
C GLU A 282 -14.13 13.34 -18.24
N ILE A 283 -15.02 12.37 -18.50
CA ILE A 283 -14.95 11.04 -17.91
C ILE A 283 -14.87 10.03 -19.05
N LYS A 284 -13.84 9.19 -19.02
CA LYS A 284 -13.68 8.05 -19.93
C LYS A 284 -13.81 6.74 -19.16
N ASP A 285 -14.55 5.81 -19.73
CA ASP A 285 -14.86 4.50 -19.15
C ASP A 285 -13.98 3.43 -19.81
N TYR A 286 -13.29 2.64 -19.00
CA TYR A 286 -12.48 1.51 -19.45
C TYR A 286 -12.81 0.27 -18.63
N GLY A 287 -13.22 -0.81 -19.29
CA GLY A 287 -13.24 -2.14 -18.68
C GLY A 287 -11.82 -2.68 -18.45
N MET A 288 -11.70 -3.70 -17.59
CA MET A 288 -10.40 -4.30 -17.19
C MET A 288 -9.46 -4.59 -18.37
N ASP A 289 -9.98 -5.05 -19.51
CA ASP A 289 -9.17 -5.46 -20.68
C ASP A 289 -8.67 -4.28 -21.54
N ASN A 290 -9.14 -3.05 -21.30
CA ASN A 290 -8.84 -1.88 -22.15
C ASN A 290 -8.23 -0.71 -21.36
N ILE A 291 -7.72 -0.97 -20.16
CA ILE A 291 -7.14 0.07 -19.32
C ILE A 291 -5.87 0.62 -20.00
N PRO A 292 -5.65 1.94 -20.06
CA PRO A 292 -4.40 2.51 -20.61
C PRO A 292 -3.15 2.09 -19.83
N ASP A 293 -2.00 1.97 -20.49
CA ASP A 293 -0.79 1.39 -19.89
C ASP A 293 -0.18 2.19 -18.73
N PHE A 294 -0.37 3.51 -18.71
CA PHE A 294 0.12 4.40 -17.63
C PHE A 294 -0.64 4.26 -16.31
N ILE A 295 -1.70 3.45 -16.26
CA ILE A 295 -2.49 3.23 -15.06
C ILE A 295 -1.94 2.03 -14.27
N ASP A 296 -1.42 2.28 -13.09
CA ASP A 296 -0.87 1.26 -12.19
C ASP A 296 -1.91 0.81 -11.15
N HIS A 297 -2.78 1.71 -10.69
CA HIS A 297 -3.61 1.52 -9.51
C HIS A 297 -5.11 1.36 -9.86
N VAL A 298 -5.49 0.15 -10.28
CA VAL A 298 -6.88 -0.22 -10.60
C VAL A 298 -7.59 -0.86 -9.40
N ILE A 299 -6.89 -1.68 -8.65
CA ILE A 299 -7.38 -2.36 -7.44
C ILE A 299 -6.99 -1.49 -6.25
N PRO A 300 -7.94 -0.90 -5.51
CA PRO A 300 -7.62 -0.11 -4.33
C PRO A 300 -6.95 -0.93 -3.22
N THR A 301 -6.11 -0.29 -2.42
CA THR A 301 -5.47 -0.92 -1.25
C THR A 301 -6.48 -1.56 -0.30
N SER A 302 -7.61 -0.89 -0.03
CA SER A 302 -8.69 -1.43 0.82
C SER A 302 -9.28 -2.74 0.28
N VAL A 303 -9.35 -2.90 -1.05
CA VAL A 303 -9.80 -4.14 -1.69
C VAL A 303 -8.70 -5.22 -1.60
N ALA A 304 -7.43 -4.82 -1.73
CA ALA A 304 -6.30 -5.72 -1.57
C ALA A 304 -6.18 -6.27 -0.14
N GLU A 305 -6.44 -5.44 0.88
CA GLU A 305 -6.53 -5.83 2.29
C GLU A 305 -7.63 -6.87 2.50
N ASP A 306 -8.85 -6.58 2.04
CA ASP A 306 -9.97 -7.51 2.10
C ASP A 306 -9.62 -8.86 1.46
N TRP A 307 -9.05 -8.85 0.24
CA TRP A 307 -8.74 -10.09 -0.48
C TRP A 307 -7.64 -10.91 0.21
N ASN A 308 -6.58 -10.26 0.71
CA ASN A 308 -5.52 -10.92 1.46
C ASN A 308 -6.04 -11.51 2.78
N GLU A 309 -6.86 -10.76 3.51
CA GLU A 309 -7.50 -11.26 4.74
C GLU A 309 -8.38 -12.47 4.42
N TRP A 310 -9.22 -12.40 3.39
CA TRP A 310 -10.15 -13.50 3.05
C TRP A 310 -9.39 -14.76 2.63
N TYR A 311 -8.33 -14.63 1.83
CA TYR A 311 -7.51 -15.76 1.39
C TYR A 311 -6.83 -16.49 2.55
N GLY A 312 -6.39 -15.74 3.56
CA GLY A 312 -5.70 -16.30 4.71
C GLY A 312 -6.62 -16.78 5.84
N LYS A 313 -7.57 -15.93 6.24
CA LYS A 313 -8.43 -16.13 7.41
C LYS A 313 -9.55 -17.12 7.17
N TYR A 314 -10.16 -17.12 5.98
CA TYR A 314 -11.36 -17.91 5.70
C TYR A 314 -11.09 -19.26 5.05
N ILE A 315 -9.83 -19.70 5.00
CA ILE A 315 -9.49 -21.07 4.63
C ILE A 315 -10.24 -22.05 5.54
N HIS A 316 -10.86 -23.07 4.93
CA HIS A 316 -11.75 -24.04 5.58
C HIS A 316 -13.02 -23.45 6.25
N GLY A 317 -13.35 -22.19 5.97
CA GLY A 317 -14.61 -21.53 6.37
C GLY A 317 -14.70 -21.03 7.82
N PHE A 318 -15.84 -20.43 8.16
CA PHE A 318 -16.05 -19.70 9.43
C PHE A 318 -15.68 -20.48 10.69
N TRP A 319 -16.08 -21.75 10.81
CA TRP A 319 -15.82 -22.55 12.01
C TRP A 319 -14.33 -22.81 12.23
N ASN A 320 -13.53 -22.88 11.16
CA ASN A 320 -12.08 -22.99 11.26
C ASN A 320 -11.49 -21.74 11.93
N THR A 321 -11.99 -20.55 11.62
CA THR A 321 -11.49 -19.30 12.21
C THR A 321 -11.63 -19.22 13.73
N LEU A 322 -12.62 -19.93 14.30
CA LEU A 322 -12.93 -19.91 15.72
C LEU A 322 -12.24 -21.05 16.47
N PHE A 323 -12.25 -22.26 15.91
CA PHE A 323 -11.90 -23.47 16.66
C PHE A 323 -10.55 -24.06 16.24
N ALA A 324 -10.46 -24.60 15.02
CA ALA A 324 -9.31 -25.39 14.60
C ALA A 324 -8.12 -24.52 14.16
N LYS A 325 -8.39 -23.41 13.46
CA LYS A 325 -7.39 -22.50 12.87
C LYS A 325 -6.35 -23.24 12.02
N GLU A 326 -6.79 -24.32 11.38
CA GLU A 326 -5.99 -25.17 10.49
C GLU A 326 -5.66 -24.38 9.24
N ASP A 327 -4.38 -24.40 8.83
CA ASP A 327 -3.81 -23.67 7.68
C ASP A 327 -4.08 -22.16 7.62
N MET A 328 -4.65 -21.60 8.69
CA MET A 328 -4.97 -20.19 8.77
C MET A 328 -3.68 -19.39 8.80
N LYS A 329 -3.64 -18.35 7.99
CA LYS A 329 -2.54 -17.40 7.87
C LYS A 329 -3.16 -16.01 7.82
N LEU A 330 -2.56 -15.04 8.48
CA LEU A 330 -3.08 -13.67 8.51
C LEU A 330 -2.00 -12.73 8.01
N PRO A 331 -2.36 -11.66 7.28
CA PRO A 331 -1.44 -10.56 7.06
C PRO A 331 -0.77 -10.16 8.38
N THR A 332 0.52 -9.86 8.33
CA THR A 332 1.27 -9.51 9.54
C THR A 332 0.82 -8.15 10.03
N ALA A 333 0.28 -8.10 11.26
CA ALA A 333 -0.08 -6.84 11.89
C ALA A 333 1.17 -6.03 12.24
N TRP A 334 1.30 -4.86 11.64
CA TRP A 334 2.34 -3.87 11.95
C TRP A 334 1.73 -2.75 12.79
N GLU A 335 2.49 -2.23 13.76
CA GLU A 335 2.01 -1.13 14.60
C GLU A 335 2.11 0.17 13.79
N ASP A 336 1.01 0.93 13.75
CA ASP A 336 0.92 2.24 13.09
C ASP A 336 1.26 2.27 11.59
N MET A 337 1.21 1.12 10.91
CA MET A 337 1.45 0.98 9.47
C MET A 337 0.37 0.13 8.82
N ASN A 338 0.11 0.36 7.53
CA ASN A 338 -0.79 -0.49 6.75
C ASN A 338 -0.18 -1.87 6.55
N GLU A 339 -1.00 -2.92 6.61
CA GLU A 339 -0.54 -4.31 6.43
C GLU A 339 -0.28 -4.64 4.95
N VAL A 340 -0.85 -3.84 4.03
CA VAL A 340 -0.73 -4.00 2.58
C VAL A 340 -0.12 -2.75 1.96
N ASN A 341 0.98 -2.91 1.22
CA ASN A 341 1.78 -1.78 0.71
C ASN A 341 2.16 -1.98 -0.75
N GLY A 342 2.33 -0.87 -1.48
CA GLY A 342 2.75 -0.90 -2.88
C GLY A 342 4.21 -1.32 -3.01
N VAL A 343 4.49 -2.27 -3.91
CA VAL A 343 5.84 -2.68 -4.30
C VAL A 343 5.86 -2.88 -5.81
N PHE A 344 7.00 -2.59 -6.45
CA PHE A 344 7.21 -2.88 -7.86
C PHE A 344 7.99 -4.18 -8.05
N ASN A 345 7.55 -5.02 -8.99
CA ASN A 345 8.28 -6.21 -9.39
C ASN A 345 9.38 -5.88 -10.42
N GLU A 346 10.12 -6.89 -10.92
CA GLU A 346 11.16 -6.67 -11.94
C GLU A 346 10.66 -6.07 -13.26
N ASP A 347 9.38 -6.25 -13.59
CA ASP A 347 8.74 -5.74 -14.81
C ASP A 347 8.15 -4.32 -14.61
N LEU A 348 8.45 -3.67 -13.48
CA LEU A 348 7.90 -2.37 -13.09
C LEU A 348 6.36 -2.34 -13.11
N GLN A 349 5.75 -3.41 -12.61
CA GLN A 349 4.32 -3.48 -12.34
C GLN A 349 4.06 -3.29 -10.84
N LEU A 350 3.08 -2.46 -10.50
CA LEU A 350 2.68 -2.26 -9.12
C LEU A 350 1.95 -3.49 -8.58
N HIS A 351 2.37 -3.97 -7.43
CA HIS A 351 1.72 -5.02 -6.66
C HIS A 351 1.42 -4.52 -5.24
N TRP A 352 0.30 -4.94 -4.70
CA TRP A 352 0.02 -4.86 -3.28
C TRP A 352 0.67 -6.05 -2.57
N PHE A 353 1.67 -5.74 -1.76
CA PHE A 353 2.47 -6.69 -1.00
C PHE A 353 2.01 -6.77 0.44
N THR A 354 1.98 -7.99 0.98
CA THR A 354 1.90 -8.24 2.42
C THR A 354 2.53 -9.58 2.77
N ASP A 355 3.21 -9.66 3.90
CA ASP A 355 3.68 -10.94 4.45
C ASP A 355 2.63 -11.52 5.40
N PHE A 356 2.65 -12.84 5.57
CA PHE A 356 1.67 -13.55 6.38
C PHE A 356 2.33 -14.23 7.57
N THR A 357 1.65 -14.26 8.70
CA THR A 357 2.07 -14.96 9.92
C THR A 357 1.01 -15.97 10.37
N ARG A 358 1.38 -16.81 11.34
CA ARG A 358 0.43 -17.73 11.96
C ARG A 358 -0.45 -17.00 12.97
N PRO A 359 -1.71 -17.40 13.14
CA PRO A 359 -2.58 -16.85 14.17
C PRO A 359 -1.94 -17.01 15.55
N LYS A 360 -1.80 -15.90 16.29
CA LYS A 360 -1.19 -15.85 17.63
C LYS A 360 0.28 -16.28 17.69
N SER A 361 1.04 -16.16 16.61
CA SER A 361 2.48 -16.35 16.73
C SER A 361 3.16 -15.07 17.19
N ASP A 362 3.76 -15.10 18.38
CA ASP A 362 4.85 -14.17 18.75
C ASP A 362 6.14 -14.49 17.98
N SER A 363 6.12 -15.48 17.07
CA SER A 363 7.26 -15.85 16.25
C SER A 363 7.61 -14.72 15.29
N GLY A 364 8.89 -14.39 15.22
CA GLY A 364 9.41 -13.40 14.28
C GLY A 364 9.44 -13.85 12.81
N SER A 365 8.80 -14.96 12.48
CA SER A 365 8.84 -15.58 11.16
C SER A 365 7.52 -15.45 10.40
N MET A 366 7.59 -15.26 9.09
CA MET A 366 6.47 -15.34 8.17
C MET A 366 6.21 -16.79 7.73
N VAL A 367 5.02 -17.07 7.23
CA VAL A 367 4.65 -18.33 6.57
C VAL A 367 4.62 -18.24 5.04
N GLY A 368 4.87 -17.03 4.52
CA GLY A 368 4.83 -16.70 3.09
C GLY A 368 4.43 -15.24 2.93
N TYR A 369 4.38 -14.78 1.68
CA TYR A 369 3.91 -13.43 1.33
C TYR A 369 3.07 -13.46 0.06
N SER A 370 2.27 -12.42 -0.14
CA SER A 370 1.50 -12.24 -1.37
C SER A 370 1.94 -11.03 -2.16
N MET A 371 1.73 -11.10 -3.47
CA MET A 371 1.81 -9.97 -4.39
C MET A 371 0.53 -9.96 -5.22
N LEU A 372 -0.36 -9.01 -4.94
CA LEU A 372 -1.58 -8.80 -5.72
C LEU A 372 -1.31 -7.74 -6.78
N ASN A 373 -1.32 -8.10 -8.06
CA ASN A 373 -1.11 -7.14 -9.14
C ASN A 373 -2.18 -6.04 -9.08
N ALA A 374 -1.77 -4.80 -8.85
CA ALA A 374 -2.65 -3.66 -8.58
C ALA A 374 -3.47 -3.23 -9.80
N ARG A 375 -3.13 -3.72 -11.00
CA ARG A 375 -3.83 -3.45 -12.25
C ARG A 375 -4.84 -4.54 -12.61
N THR A 376 -4.45 -5.81 -12.48
CA THR A 376 -5.24 -6.97 -12.95
C THR A 376 -6.03 -7.67 -11.84
N GLY A 377 -5.62 -7.52 -10.58
CA GLY A 377 -6.19 -8.25 -9.45
C GLY A 377 -5.78 -9.72 -9.37
N ALA A 378 -4.75 -10.14 -10.12
CA ALA A 378 -4.15 -11.47 -9.97
C ALA A 378 -3.32 -11.54 -8.68
N LEU A 379 -3.59 -12.52 -7.81
CA LEU A 379 -2.88 -12.71 -6.55
C LEU A 379 -1.85 -13.82 -6.71
N THR A 380 -0.59 -13.55 -6.40
CA THR A 380 0.44 -14.58 -6.30
C THR A 380 0.82 -14.77 -4.85
N PHE A 381 0.82 -16.02 -4.35
CA PHE A 381 1.25 -16.34 -2.99
C PHE A 381 2.53 -17.18 -3.03
N TYR A 382 3.57 -16.71 -2.35
CA TYR A 382 4.90 -17.32 -2.32
C TYR A 382 5.11 -18.07 -1.01
N THR A 383 5.38 -19.37 -1.11
CA THR A 383 5.58 -20.25 0.06
C THR A 383 7.04 -20.39 0.47
N GLU A 384 7.98 -20.08 -0.43
CA GLU A 384 9.41 -20.28 -0.21
C GLU A 384 9.97 -19.46 0.96
N ALA A 385 9.39 -18.29 1.23
CA ALA A 385 9.79 -17.44 2.36
C ALA A 385 9.33 -17.97 3.73
N ASN A 386 8.62 -19.11 3.79
CA ASN A 386 8.16 -19.70 5.04
C ASN A 386 9.33 -19.99 6.00
N GLY A 387 9.22 -19.48 7.22
CA GLY A 387 10.26 -19.56 8.25
C GLY A 387 11.21 -18.36 8.26
N SER A 388 11.23 -17.55 7.20
CA SER A 388 12.02 -16.31 7.13
C SER A 388 11.43 -15.23 8.04
N LEU A 389 12.25 -14.25 8.40
CA LEU A 389 11.93 -13.06 9.18
C LEU A 389 10.72 -12.32 8.60
N ASN A 390 9.71 -12.02 9.41
CA ASN A 390 8.56 -11.20 9.01
C ASN A 390 8.85 -9.69 9.09
N GLY A 391 7.99 -8.87 8.50
CA GLY A 391 8.15 -7.41 8.41
C GLY A 391 8.20 -6.75 9.78
N LYS A 392 7.39 -7.22 10.74
CA LYS A 392 7.42 -6.74 12.13
C LYS A 392 8.78 -6.98 12.78
N SER A 393 9.40 -8.13 12.55
CA SER A 393 10.74 -8.42 13.08
C SER A 393 11.82 -7.62 12.39
N ALA A 394 11.71 -7.39 11.08
CA ALA A 394 12.62 -6.54 10.33
C ALA A 394 12.61 -5.09 10.88
N ILE A 395 11.41 -4.53 11.13
CA ILE A 395 11.25 -3.24 11.83
C ILE A 395 11.97 -3.26 13.18
N ASN A 396 11.73 -4.29 14.00
CA ASN A 396 12.35 -4.40 15.32
C ASN A 396 13.88 -4.47 15.26
N VAL A 397 14.45 -5.14 14.25
CA VAL A 397 15.90 -5.20 14.04
C VAL A 397 16.44 -3.81 13.70
N ALA A 398 15.76 -3.09 12.80
CA ALA A 398 16.14 -1.74 12.40
C ALA A 398 16.12 -0.74 13.58
N GLU A 399 15.00 -0.67 14.30
CA GLU A 399 14.85 0.26 15.43
C GLU A 399 15.79 -0.06 16.59
N LYS A 400 16.05 -1.36 16.88
CA LYS A 400 17.02 -1.74 17.91
C LYS A 400 18.43 -1.32 17.55
N THR A 401 18.79 -1.38 16.28
CA THR A 401 20.11 -0.96 15.77
C THR A 401 20.32 0.54 16.01
N PHE A 402 19.28 1.35 15.85
CA PHE A 402 19.34 2.82 16.00
C PHE A 402 18.61 3.35 17.25
N ARG A 403 18.55 2.53 18.31
CA ARG A 403 17.81 2.84 19.53
C ARG A 403 18.30 4.12 20.22
N ALA A 404 19.60 4.42 20.12
CA ALA A 404 20.19 5.62 20.73
C ALA A 404 19.76 6.90 20.00
N GLN A 405 19.65 6.83 18.67
CA GLN A 405 19.22 7.91 17.80
C GLN A 405 17.70 8.12 17.82
N LYS A 406 16.95 7.11 18.28
CA LYS A 406 15.48 7.08 18.28
C LYS A 406 14.92 7.25 16.87
N TYR A 407 15.51 6.54 15.92
CA TYR A 407 14.92 6.45 14.59
C TYR A 407 13.71 5.52 14.63
N GLU A 408 12.69 5.91 13.89
CA GLU A 408 11.44 5.18 13.70
C GLU A 408 11.48 4.53 12.33
N ALA A 409 11.18 3.24 12.26
CA ALA A 409 11.11 2.56 10.98
C ALA A 409 9.91 3.08 10.18
N GLY A 410 10.06 3.16 8.86
CA GLY A 410 8.95 3.27 7.93
C GLY A 410 8.48 1.89 7.48
N THR A 411 7.53 1.89 6.54
CA THR A 411 7.00 0.67 5.93
C THR A 411 8.13 -0.21 5.38
N PRO A 412 8.28 -1.46 5.87
CA PRO A 412 9.26 -2.40 5.35
C PRO A 412 8.74 -3.02 4.03
N LEU A 413 9.60 -3.09 3.02
CA LEU A 413 9.29 -3.74 1.73
C LEU A 413 10.20 -4.95 1.50
N LEU A 414 9.63 -6.07 1.07
CA LEU A 414 10.39 -7.28 0.77
C LEU A 414 10.73 -7.35 -0.71
N TYR A 415 12.01 -7.47 -1.02
CA TYR A 415 12.52 -7.70 -2.37
C TYR A 415 13.38 -8.95 -2.41
N THR A 416 13.63 -9.46 -3.61
CA THR A 416 14.70 -10.44 -3.83
C THR A 416 15.93 -9.69 -4.31
N ILE A 417 16.91 -9.53 -3.44
CA ILE A 417 18.15 -8.81 -3.75
C ILE A 417 19.29 -9.83 -3.75
N TYR A 418 19.99 -9.94 -4.89
CA TYR A 418 21.05 -10.94 -5.08
C TYR A 418 20.59 -12.37 -4.75
N GLY A 419 19.41 -12.77 -5.23
CA GLY A 419 18.85 -14.10 -5.00
C GLY A 419 18.45 -14.39 -3.54
N GLN A 420 18.43 -13.38 -2.66
CA GLN A 420 18.00 -13.53 -1.28
C GLN A 420 16.79 -12.64 -0.98
N PHE A 421 15.84 -13.16 -0.20
CA PHE A 421 14.78 -12.34 0.35
C PHE A 421 15.38 -11.31 1.32
N THR A 422 15.11 -10.04 1.06
CA THR A 422 15.71 -8.91 1.76
C THR A 422 14.65 -7.86 2.06
N TRP A 423 14.53 -7.50 3.33
CA TRP A 423 13.72 -6.39 3.77
C TRP A 423 14.47 -5.08 3.57
N VAL A 424 13.86 -4.15 2.87
CA VAL A 424 14.27 -2.75 2.76
C VAL A 424 13.48 -1.98 3.81
N VAL A 425 14.17 -1.46 4.83
CA VAL A 425 13.55 -0.75 5.95
C VAL A 425 14.11 0.66 6.03
N PRO A 426 13.34 1.69 5.59
CA PRO A 426 13.74 3.07 5.77
C PRO A 426 13.59 3.47 7.24
N LEU A 427 14.49 4.33 7.73
CA LEU A 427 14.53 4.83 9.11
C LEU A 427 14.50 6.35 9.11
N MET A 428 13.57 6.92 9.86
CA MET A 428 13.35 8.36 9.93
C MET A 428 13.62 8.89 11.33
N ASP A 429 13.89 10.19 11.42
CA ASP A 429 13.80 10.89 12.71
C ASP A 429 12.35 11.29 13.05
N SER A 430 12.17 11.88 14.22
CA SER A 430 10.86 12.34 14.71
C SER A 430 10.19 13.43 13.86
N ASN A 431 10.87 13.98 12.85
CA ASN A 431 10.32 14.93 11.89
C ASN A 431 10.06 14.28 10.52
N HIS A 432 10.05 12.94 10.45
CA HIS A 432 9.88 12.16 9.22
C HIS A 432 10.98 12.39 8.18
N VAL A 433 12.16 12.90 8.59
CA VAL A 433 13.31 13.03 7.70
C VAL A 433 14.01 11.69 7.60
N LEU A 434 14.23 11.19 6.39
CA LEU A 434 15.00 9.98 6.15
C LEU A 434 16.44 10.14 6.67
N ARG A 435 16.88 9.18 7.49
CA ARG A 435 18.22 9.18 8.10
C ARG A 435 19.05 8.01 7.60
N GLU A 436 18.49 6.82 7.60
CA GLU A 436 19.16 5.60 7.16
C GLU A 436 18.19 4.72 6.39
N ILE A 437 18.71 3.86 5.54
CA ILE A 437 17.98 2.74 4.98
C ILE A 437 18.72 1.48 5.39
N MET A 438 18.01 0.44 5.77
CA MET A 438 18.59 -0.82 6.19
C MET A 438 18.13 -1.95 5.25
N LEU A 439 19.08 -2.73 4.74
CA LEU A 439 18.81 -3.98 4.03
C LEU A 439 19.03 -5.14 4.99
N ILE A 440 17.99 -5.90 5.29
CA ILE A 440 18.02 -7.00 6.27
C ILE A 440 17.70 -8.30 5.57
N ASN A 441 18.60 -9.28 5.63
CA ASN A 441 18.34 -10.60 5.08
C ASN A 441 17.20 -11.30 5.85
N ALA A 442 16.24 -11.86 5.13
CA ALA A 442 15.08 -12.49 5.74
C ALA A 442 15.41 -13.87 6.36
N LYS A 443 16.50 -14.54 5.96
CA LYS A 443 16.89 -15.82 6.58
C LYS A 443 17.69 -15.63 7.87
N ASP A 444 18.56 -14.63 7.93
CA ASP A 444 19.37 -14.30 9.11
C ASP A 444 19.37 -12.80 9.39
N GLU A 445 18.69 -12.39 10.46
CA GLU A 445 18.58 -11.00 10.92
C GLU A 445 19.93 -10.35 11.28
N LYS A 446 21.00 -11.13 11.44
CA LYS A 446 22.36 -10.61 11.68
C LYS A 446 23.06 -10.19 10.40
N VAL A 447 22.52 -10.54 9.24
CA VAL A 447 23.07 -10.21 7.93
C VAL A 447 22.31 -9.01 7.39
N TYR A 448 22.88 -7.84 7.60
CA TYR A 448 22.30 -6.59 7.17
C TYR A 448 23.38 -5.57 6.77
N SER A 449 22.94 -4.52 6.11
CA SER A 449 23.70 -3.29 5.91
C SER A 449 22.80 -2.10 6.17
N TYR A 450 23.39 -0.93 6.42
CA TYR A 450 22.64 0.32 6.48
C TYR A 450 23.47 1.47 5.94
N HIS A 451 22.83 2.34 5.18
CA HIS A 451 23.37 3.59 4.69
C HIS A 451 22.25 4.42 4.08
N THR A 452 22.33 5.76 4.14
CA THR A 452 21.40 6.64 3.40
C THR A 452 21.63 6.54 1.89
N GLU A 453 22.90 6.58 1.45
CA GLU A 453 23.24 6.51 0.01
C GLU A 453 23.07 5.09 -0.54
N LYS A 454 22.19 4.96 -1.52
CA LYS A 454 21.81 3.68 -2.16
C LYS A 454 23.00 2.87 -2.66
N THR A 455 23.94 3.47 -3.39
CA THR A 455 25.10 2.73 -3.92
C THR A 455 25.93 2.08 -2.82
N LYS A 456 26.18 2.79 -1.72
CA LYS A 456 26.93 2.23 -0.59
C LYS A 456 26.12 1.19 0.18
N LEU A 457 24.82 1.42 0.37
CA LEU A 457 23.90 0.47 0.99
C LEU A 457 23.97 -0.92 0.33
N PHE A 458 23.81 -0.97 -0.99
CA PHE A 458 23.80 -2.23 -1.75
C PHE A 458 25.17 -2.91 -1.76
N ASN A 459 26.25 -2.14 -1.87
CA ASN A 459 27.61 -2.67 -1.81
C ASN A 459 27.96 -3.28 -0.45
N ASP A 460 27.62 -2.58 0.64
CA ASP A 460 27.81 -3.08 2.00
C ASP A 460 26.95 -4.35 2.24
N TYR A 461 25.74 -4.40 1.67
CA TYR A 461 24.88 -5.58 1.73
C TYR A 461 25.47 -6.77 0.99
N LYS A 462 25.95 -6.56 -0.24
CA LYS A 462 26.61 -7.58 -1.06
C LYS A 462 27.82 -8.17 -0.33
N TYR A 463 28.60 -7.33 0.34
CA TYR A 463 29.69 -7.79 1.21
C TYR A 463 29.18 -8.60 2.41
N ALA A 464 28.13 -8.13 3.10
CA ALA A 464 27.53 -8.83 4.22
C ALA A 464 27.02 -10.23 3.84
N LEU A 465 26.37 -10.37 2.68
CA LEU A 465 25.92 -11.66 2.15
C LEU A 465 27.10 -12.62 1.97
N VAL A 466 28.17 -12.19 1.30
CA VAL A 466 29.32 -13.07 0.99
C VAL A 466 30.11 -13.46 2.23
N THR A 467 30.20 -12.58 3.23
CA THR A 467 31.03 -12.79 4.41
C THR A 467 30.30 -13.43 5.59
N LEU A 468 29.00 -13.16 5.76
CA LEU A 468 28.23 -13.61 6.91
C LEU A 468 27.35 -14.83 6.61
N LEU A 469 26.82 -15.02 5.38
CA LEU A 469 26.06 -16.22 4.99
C LEU A 469 26.97 -17.39 4.53
N LYS A 470 28.05 -17.66 5.28
CA LYS A 470 29.01 -18.71 4.91
C LYS A 470 28.32 -20.07 4.71
N ASN A 471 28.49 -20.65 3.52
CA ASN A 471 27.98 -21.97 3.08
C ASN A 471 26.50 -22.03 2.63
N ASP A 472 25.79 -20.91 2.44
CA ASP A 472 24.48 -20.95 1.76
C ASP A 472 24.69 -21.09 0.23
N LYS A 473 24.15 -22.18 -0.35
CA LYS A 473 24.26 -22.49 -1.79
C LYS A 473 23.33 -21.63 -2.67
N THR A 474 22.41 -20.90 -2.06
CA THR A 474 21.43 -20.03 -2.75
C THR A 474 21.95 -18.62 -2.98
N VAL A 475 23.13 -18.27 -2.45
CA VAL A 475 23.83 -17.05 -2.83
C VAL A 475 24.50 -17.34 -4.19
N PRO A 476 24.03 -16.78 -5.33
CA PRO A 476 24.67 -17.04 -6.61
C PRO A 476 26.18 -16.86 -6.56
N ASN A 477 26.92 -17.85 -7.08
CA ASN A 477 28.38 -17.82 -7.18
C ASN A 477 28.92 -16.60 -7.96
N ASN A 478 28.05 -15.90 -8.70
CA ASN A 478 28.36 -14.72 -9.51
C ASN A 478 27.95 -13.39 -8.85
N ILE A 479 27.44 -13.38 -7.60
CA ILE A 479 27.14 -12.12 -6.91
C ILE A 479 28.44 -11.36 -6.65
N ALA A 480 29.52 -12.08 -6.37
CA ALA A 480 30.87 -11.56 -6.40
C ALA A 480 31.85 -12.72 -6.54
N ASP A 481 32.68 -12.68 -7.58
CA ASP A 481 33.79 -13.62 -7.70
C ASP A 481 34.75 -13.37 -6.54
N LYS A 482 34.91 -14.38 -5.67
CA LYS A 482 36.05 -14.38 -4.76
C LYS A 482 37.32 -14.47 -5.59
N LYS A 483 38.04 -13.36 -5.70
CA LYS A 483 39.28 -13.27 -6.45
C LYS A 483 40.45 -13.18 -5.49
N THR A 484 41.49 -13.95 -5.79
CA THR A 484 42.79 -13.79 -5.16
C THR A 484 43.68 -13.05 -6.13
N ILE A 485 44.21 -11.92 -5.70
CA ILE A 485 45.23 -11.17 -6.44
C ILE A 485 46.49 -11.05 -5.61
N THR A 486 47.63 -11.36 -6.23
CA THR A 486 48.95 -11.12 -5.65
C THR A 486 49.61 -10.00 -6.44
N GLY A 487 50.11 -8.98 -5.74
CA GLY A 487 50.75 -7.84 -6.38
C GLY A 487 51.59 -7.01 -5.42
N THR A 488 52.28 -6.03 -5.99
CA THR A 488 53.05 -5.03 -5.27
C THR A 488 52.20 -3.78 -5.06
N VAL A 489 52.23 -3.21 -3.86
CA VAL A 489 51.49 -1.99 -3.53
C VAL A 489 52.07 -0.77 -4.25
N ASP A 490 51.24 -0.07 -5.02
CA ASP A 490 51.62 1.16 -5.73
C ASP A 490 51.22 2.43 -4.96
N TYR A 491 50.03 2.41 -4.34
CA TYR A 491 49.50 3.52 -3.54
C TYR A 491 48.95 3.02 -2.21
N VAL A 492 49.17 3.78 -1.15
CA VAL A 492 48.55 3.57 0.17
C VAL A 492 48.07 4.89 0.70
N TYR A 493 46.84 4.89 1.21
CA TYR A 493 46.23 5.98 1.95
C TYR A 493 45.74 5.44 3.29
N LYS A 494 46.00 6.18 4.37
CA LYS A 494 45.63 5.82 5.73
C LYS A 494 44.85 6.98 6.33
N ALA A 495 43.66 6.70 6.83
CA ALA A 495 42.84 7.67 7.56
C ALA A 495 42.42 7.09 8.91
N GLU A 496 42.61 7.86 9.96
CA GLU A 496 42.16 7.51 11.30
C GLU A 496 40.68 7.84 11.44
N VAL A 497 39.88 6.85 11.85
CA VAL A 497 38.43 6.96 12.03
C VAL A 497 38.08 6.40 13.41
N GLU A 498 37.83 7.32 14.34
CA GLU A 498 37.50 7.08 15.75
C GLU A 498 38.47 6.11 16.48
N ASN A 499 38.23 4.80 16.34
CA ASN A 499 38.94 3.72 17.04
C ASN A 499 39.66 2.75 16.08
N SER A 500 39.75 3.07 14.79
CA SER A 500 40.45 2.25 13.80
C SER A 500 41.14 3.10 12.74
N THR A 501 42.11 2.53 12.05
CA THR A 501 42.68 3.12 10.84
C THR A 501 42.08 2.41 9.64
N ILE A 502 41.42 3.16 8.76
CA ILE A 502 41.02 2.69 7.44
C ILE A 502 42.22 2.83 6.51
N VAL A 503 42.66 1.72 5.94
CA VAL A 503 43.77 1.67 4.98
C VAL A 503 43.21 1.34 3.61
N LYS A 504 43.43 2.25 2.66
CA LYS A 504 43.10 2.08 1.25
C LYS A 504 44.39 1.88 0.45
N PHE A 505 44.46 0.87 -0.39
CA PHE A 505 45.66 0.63 -1.20
C PHE A 505 45.33 0.15 -2.61
N MET A 506 46.26 0.35 -3.53
CA MET A 506 46.17 -0.11 -4.92
C MET A 506 47.39 -0.96 -5.25
N LEU A 507 47.18 -1.99 -6.08
CA LEU A 507 48.24 -2.84 -6.60
C LEU A 507 48.72 -2.34 -7.96
N GLU A 508 50.00 -2.52 -8.27
CA GLU A 508 50.58 -2.17 -9.57
C GLU A 508 49.77 -2.76 -10.74
N GLY A 509 49.40 -1.92 -11.70
CA GLY A 509 48.63 -2.32 -12.87
C GLY A 509 47.14 -2.63 -12.62
N ASN A 510 46.66 -2.46 -11.39
CA ASN A 510 45.25 -2.59 -11.03
C ASN A 510 44.63 -1.23 -10.68
N LYS A 511 43.40 -0.98 -11.15
CA LYS A 511 42.62 0.23 -10.86
C LYS A 511 41.73 0.11 -9.64
N THR A 512 41.53 -1.10 -9.11
CA THR A 512 40.73 -1.36 -7.91
C THR A 512 41.43 -0.84 -6.66
N ILE A 513 40.66 -0.16 -5.81
CA ILE A 513 41.08 0.35 -4.50
C ILE A 513 40.64 -0.66 -3.45
N PHE A 514 41.59 -1.33 -2.82
CA PHE A 514 41.34 -2.26 -1.73
C PHE A 514 41.22 -1.50 -0.41
N GLN A 515 40.19 -1.78 0.36
CA GLN A 515 39.96 -1.17 1.67
C GLN A 515 40.00 -2.23 2.79
N VAL A 516 40.74 -1.93 3.85
CA VAL A 516 40.79 -2.72 5.09
C VAL A 516 40.69 -1.82 6.32
N SER A 517 40.09 -2.35 7.40
CA SER A 517 40.14 -1.74 8.72
C SER A 517 41.26 -2.39 9.55
N SER A 518 41.95 -1.58 10.36
CA SER A 518 42.92 -2.08 11.33
C SER A 518 42.31 -2.97 12.42
N ASN A 519 40.99 -2.96 12.60
CA ASN A 519 40.32 -3.85 13.55
C ASN A 519 40.36 -5.30 13.08
N ASP A 520 40.14 -5.53 11.78
CA ASP A 520 40.15 -6.86 11.17
C ASP A 520 41.56 -7.27 10.74
N PHE A 521 42.37 -6.30 10.30
CA PHE A 521 43.75 -6.49 9.85
C PHE A 521 44.70 -5.54 10.58
N PRO A 522 45.13 -5.85 11.82
CA PRO A 522 45.96 -4.95 12.62
C PRO A 522 47.25 -4.51 11.92
N TYR A 523 47.87 -5.40 11.16
CA TYR A 523 49.11 -5.10 10.43
C TYR A 523 48.91 -4.24 9.17
N SER A 524 47.66 -3.97 8.77
CA SER A 524 47.39 -3.09 7.62
C SER A 524 47.93 -1.66 7.83
N ILE A 525 48.04 -1.21 9.08
CA ILE A 525 48.59 0.11 9.41
C ILE A 525 50.05 0.27 8.99
N PHE A 526 50.78 -0.83 8.80
CA PHE A 526 52.18 -0.83 8.35
C PHE A 526 52.33 -1.03 6.85
N LEU A 527 51.23 -1.07 6.08
CA LEU A 527 51.30 -1.17 4.63
C LEU A 527 52.03 0.05 4.04
N GLU A 528 53.02 -0.21 3.20
CA GLU A 528 53.79 0.80 2.49
C GLU A 528 53.89 0.46 0.99
N LYS A 529 54.17 1.49 0.18
CA LYS A 529 54.45 1.31 -1.25
C LYS A 529 55.63 0.37 -1.43
N GLY A 530 55.53 -0.57 -2.36
CA GLY A 530 56.56 -1.57 -2.66
C GLY A 530 56.44 -2.88 -1.87
N MET A 531 55.53 -2.96 -0.88
CA MET A 531 55.26 -4.24 -0.20
C MET A 531 54.51 -5.19 -1.13
N GLN A 532 54.84 -6.48 -1.06
CA GLN A 532 54.14 -7.51 -1.79
C GLN A 532 53.04 -8.12 -0.92
N LEU A 533 51.84 -8.25 -1.47
CA LEU A 533 50.71 -8.80 -0.74
C LEU A 533 49.81 -9.65 -1.62
N THR A 534 49.16 -10.61 -0.98
CA THR A 534 48.10 -11.43 -1.54
C THR A 534 46.81 -11.05 -0.85
N VAL A 535 45.83 -10.69 -1.67
CA VAL A 535 44.51 -10.21 -1.25
C VAL A 535 43.48 -11.18 -1.77
N ASP A 536 42.71 -11.78 -0.85
CA ASP A 536 41.44 -12.40 -1.19
C ASP A 536 40.36 -11.34 -0.99
N TYR A 537 39.66 -10.99 -2.06
CA TYR A 537 38.61 -9.97 -2.02
C TYR A 537 37.37 -10.44 -2.76
N VAL A 538 36.29 -9.78 -2.45
CA VAL A 538 34.98 -9.98 -3.05
C VAL A 538 34.89 -8.98 -4.20
N ASP A 539 34.96 -9.44 -5.44
CA ASP A 539 34.86 -8.55 -6.60
C ASP A 539 33.41 -8.09 -6.76
N THR A 540 33.12 -6.88 -6.28
CA THR A 540 31.78 -6.30 -6.35
C THR A 540 31.51 -5.55 -7.65
N GLU A 541 32.46 -5.54 -8.61
CA GLU A 541 32.49 -4.68 -9.81
C GLU A 541 32.67 -3.17 -9.52
N GLU A 542 32.86 -2.83 -8.25
CA GLU A 542 33.08 -1.45 -7.81
C GLU A 542 34.55 -1.04 -7.85
N MET A 543 34.78 0.28 -7.89
CA MET A 543 36.13 0.83 -7.82
C MET A 543 36.78 0.60 -6.45
N ILE A 544 36.00 0.56 -5.37
CA ILE A 544 36.47 0.29 -4.01
C ILE A 544 35.91 -1.04 -3.54
N VAL A 545 36.78 -1.95 -3.11
CA VAL A 545 36.41 -3.29 -2.65
C VAL A 545 36.98 -3.59 -1.27
N THR A 546 36.20 -4.27 -0.44
CA THR A 546 36.63 -4.72 0.89
C THR A 546 37.37 -6.05 0.78
N VAL A 547 38.46 -6.18 1.54
CA VAL A 547 39.32 -7.38 1.55
C VAL A 547 38.84 -8.39 2.59
N GLU A 548 38.70 -9.66 2.20
CA GLU A 548 38.34 -10.77 3.10
C GLU A 548 39.57 -11.38 3.77
N LYS A 549 40.70 -11.49 3.06
CA LYS A 549 41.98 -11.88 3.64
C LYS A 549 43.10 -11.08 3.05
N LEU A 550 43.96 -10.57 3.92
CA LEU A 550 45.18 -9.87 3.56
C LEU A 550 46.38 -10.68 4.07
N LYS A 551 47.24 -11.11 3.16
CA LYS A 551 48.53 -11.72 3.50
C LYS A 551 49.66 -10.83 2.97
N ILE A 552 50.44 -10.27 3.88
CA ILE A 552 51.63 -9.50 3.56
C ILE A 552 52.79 -10.49 3.42
N SER A 553 53.41 -10.55 2.23
CA SER A 553 54.52 -11.46 1.96
C SER A 553 55.81 -10.93 2.61
N ASN A 554 56.26 -11.60 3.67
CA ASN A 554 57.54 -11.45 4.36
C ASN A 554 58.07 -10.01 4.58
N GLN A 555 57.71 -9.45 5.73
CA GLN A 555 58.75 -9.12 6.71
C GLN A 555 58.46 -9.94 7.98
N GLU A 556 59.46 -10.67 8.45
CA GLU A 556 59.46 -11.23 9.80
C GLU A 556 59.20 -10.09 10.79
N LEU A 557 57.99 -10.02 11.33
CA LEU A 557 57.75 -9.31 12.59
C LEU A 557 58.26 -10.23 13.69
N ASN A 558 59.58 -10.17 13.94
CA ASN A 558 60.18 -10.62 15.19
C ASN A 558 60.02 -9.54 16.26
#